data_AF-Q6M0F9-F1
#
_entry.id   AF-Q6M0F9-F1
#
_cell.length_a   1.000
_cell.length_b   1.000
_cell.length_c   1.000
_cell.angle_alpha   90.00
_cell.angle_beta   90.00
_cell.angle_gamma   90.00
#
_symmetry.space_group_name_H-M   'P 1'
#
loop_
_entity.id
_entity.type
_entity.pdbx_description
1 polymer ?
#
loop_
_entity_poly.entity_id
_entity_poly.type
_entity_poly.pdbx_seq_one_letter_code
_entity_poly.pdbx_strand_id
1 'polypeptide(L)'
;MKKVFIFPSNSLILADLVERFGHKPLMINNAIGDKVRNLEIDTPPLNITDEDPKKGLKYAAIEVPSGVRGRMSLIGPLIDEAEAAIVMVHAPIGFGCVGCERTNELTKYLIRRKEMPVLNIEYPENDEDAKVVVKKIALFLESLEK
;
A
#
# COMPACT_ATOMS: atom_id res chain seq x y z
N MET A 1 -13.05 10.00 8.92
CA MET A 1 -12.62 8.93 7.99
C MET A 1 -11.34 9.36 7.31
N LYS A 2 -10.22 8.70 7.60
CA LYS A 2 -8.90 8.97 6.98
C LYS A 2 -8.57 7.95 5.89
N LYS A 3 -7.79 8.35 4.89
CA LYS A 3 -7.19 7.43 3.91
C LYS A 3 -5.86 6.88 4.43
N VAL A 4 -5.81 5.59 4.75
CA VAL A 4 -4.65 4.97 5.40
C VAL A 4 -3.94 4.04 4.42
N PHE A 5 -2.70 4.36 4.06
CA PHE A 5 -1.87 3.46 3.26
C PHE A 5 -1.40 2.27 4.10
N ILE A 6 -1.45 1.08 3.52
CA ILE A 6 -0.96 -0.13 4.18
C ILE A 6 0.25 -0.69 3.44
N PHE A 7 1.25 -1.16 4.19
CA PHE A 7 2.38 -1.90 3.65
C PHE A 7 2.57 -3.20 4.44
N PRO A 8 2.68 -4.39 3.80
CA PRO A 8 2.61 -4.64 2.35
C PRO A 8 1.30 -4.18 1.70
N SER A 9 1.38 -3.66 0.48
CA SER A 9 0.28 -2.92 -0.18
C SER A 9 -0.89 -3.78 -0.63
N ASN A 10 -0.88 -5.08 -0.38
CA ASN A 10 -1.97 -6.03 -0.67
C ASN A 10 -2.33 -6.88 0.56
N SER A 11 -1.90 -6.47 1.76
CA SER A 11 -2.24 -7.18 3.00
C SER A 11 -3.74 -7.04 3.30
N LEU A 12 -4.48 -8.14 3.17
CA LEU A 12 -5.91 -8.15 3.48
C LEU A 12 -6.20 -7.99 4.97
N ILE A 13 -5.28 -8.44 5.83
CA ILE A 13 -5.40 -8.33 7.29
C ILE A 13 -5.32 -6.86 7.70
N LEU A 14 -4.32 -6.12 7.19
CA LEU A 14 -4.21 -4.70 7.46
C LEU A 14 -5.38 -3.91 6.88
N ALA A 15 -5.84 -4.27 5.68
CA ALA A 15 -7.01 -3.62 5.06
C ALA A 15 -8.27 -3.80 5.91
N ASP A 16 -8.58 -5.02 6.36
CA ASP A 16 -9.72 -5.33 7.21
C ASP A 16 -9.68 -4.57 8.54
N LEU A 17 -8.50 -4.47 9.18
CA LEU A 17 -8.34 -3.67 10.40
C LEU A 17 -8.64 -2.20 10.13
N VAL A 18 -8.08 -1.60 9.08
CA VAL A 18 -8.35 -0.18 8.75
C VAL A 18 -9.85 0.06 8.50
N GLU A 19 -10.53 -0.84 7.78
CA GLU A 19 -11.97 -0.73 7.51
C GLU A 19 -12.82 -0.83 8.77
N ARG A 20 -12.51 -1.77 9.68
CA ARG A 20 -13.25 -1.95 10.95
C ARG A 20 -13.21 -0.73 11.85
N PHE A 21 -12.14 0.06 11.79
CA PHE A 21 -11.99 1.32 12.52
C PHE A 21 -12.49 2.54 11.71
N GLY A 22 -13.34 2.34 10.70
CA GLY A 22 -14.02 3.45 10.01
C GLY A 22 -13.11 4.29 9.11
N HIS A 23 -11.99 3.73 8.66
CA HIS A 23 -11.04 4.37 7.76
C HIS A 23 -11.01 3.68 6.40
N LYS A 24 -10.50 4.38 5.38
CA LYS A 24 -10.37 3.83 4.03
C LYS A 24 -8.96 3.26 3.84
N PRO A 25 -8.79 1.94 3.67
CA PRO A 25 -7.49 1.38 3.32
C PRO A 25 -7.11 1.78 1.90
N LEU A 26 -5.85 2.16 1.71
CA LEU A 26 -5.25 2.34 0.42
C LEU A 26 -4.31 1.17 0.15
N MET A 27 -4.79 0.26 -0.69
CA MET A 27 -4.08 -0.94 -1.11
C MET A 27 -4.07 -1.05 -2.63
N ILE A 28 -3.06 -1.72 -3.17
CA ILE A 28 -2.91 -1.93 -4.62
C ILE A 28 -4.12 -2.64 -5.22
N ASN A 29 -4.83 -3.45 -4.43
CA ASN A 29 -6.04 -4.14 -4.84
C ASN A 29 -7.18 -3.16 -5.18
N ASN A 30 -7.22 -1.96 -4.58
CA ASN A 30 -8.19 -0.92 -4.97
C ASN A 30 -7.92 -0.47 -6.41
N ALA A 31 -6.67 -0.08 -6.70
CA ALA A 31 -6.27 0.40 -8.03
C ALA A 31 -6.40 -0.69 -9.12
N ILE A 32 -6.06 -1.94 -8.79
CA ILE A 32 -6.25 -3.08 -9.70
C ILE A 32 -7.74 -3.35 -9.90
N GLY A 33 -8.53 -3.34 -8.83
CA GLY A 33 -9.97 -3.57 -8.89
C GLY A 33 -10.69 -2.58 -9.80
N ASP A 34 -10.33 -1.30 -9.74
CA ASP A 34 -10.87 -0.26 -10.61
C ASP A 34 -10.55 -0.53 -12.08
N LYS A 35 -9.29 -0.91 -12.37
CA LYS A 35 -8.88 -1.31 -13.74
C LYS A 35 -9.61 -2.56 -14.22
N VAL A 36 -9.77 -3.59 -13.39
CA VAL A 36 -10.39 -4.87 -13.81
C VAL A 36 -11.90 -4.73 -14.05
N ARG A 37 -12.59 -3.90 -13.26
CA ARG A 37 -14.05 -3.72 -13.33
C ARG A 37 -14.50 -2.66 -14.33
N ASN A 38 -13.57 -1.90 -14.91
CA ASN A 38 -13.90 -0.93 -15.94
C ASN A 38 -14.42 -1.67 -17.20
N LEU A 39 -15.63 -1.31 -17.64
CA LEU A 39 -16.36 -1.95 -18.76
C LEU A 39 -15.99 -1.37 -20.13
N GLU A 40 -14.91 -0.60 -20.23
CA GLU A 40 -14.41 -0.09 -21.50
C GLU A 40 -13.98 -1.23 -22.44
N ILE A 41 -14.04 -0.95 -23.75
CA ILE A 41 -13.84 -1.94 -24.83
C ILE A 41 -12.47 -2.65 -24.73
N ASP A 42 -11.49 -2.03 -24.06
CA ASP A 42 -10.15 -2.58 -23.79
C ASP A 42 -10.07 -3.48 -22.52
N THR A 43 -11.16 -4.12 -22.12
CA THR A 43 -11.19 -5.12 -21.03
C THR A 43 -10.10 -6.22 -21.15
N PRO A 44 -9.65 -6.83 -20.03
CA PRO A 44 -8.39 -7.57 -19.94
C PRO A 44 -8.13 -8.54 -21.10
N PRO A 45 -6.91 -8.51 -21.68
CA PRO A 45 -5.68 -8.13 -20.98
C PRO A 45 -5.25 -6.64 -21.10
N LEU A 46 -6.06 -5.74 -21.69
CA LEU A 46 -5.61 -4.42 -22.19
C LEU A 46 -5.83 -3.18 -21.29
N ASN A 47 -6.19 -3.31 -20.01
CA ASN A 47 -6.35 -2.14 -19.10
C ASN A 47 -5.03 -1.52 -18.58
N ILE A 48 -3.89 -1.94 -19.14
CA ILE A 48 -2.57 -1.33 -18.91
C ILE A 48 -2.12 -0.73 -20.23
N THR A 49 -1.95 0.59 -20.26
CA THR A 49 -1.51 1.32 -21.45
C THR A 49 -0.07 1.80 -21.29
N ASP A 50 0.51 2.35 -22.36
CA ASP A 50 1.83 2.98 -22.32
C ASP A 50 1.87 4.23 -21.43
N GLU A 51 0.70 4.78 -21.06
CA GLU A 51 0.56 5.86 -20.07
C GLU A 51 0.87 5.40 -18.63
N ASP A 52 0.64 4.13 -18.30
CA ASP A 52 0.86 3.65 -16.92
C ASP A 52 2.35 3.76 -16.53
N PRO A 53 3.33 3.24 -17.31
CA PRO A 53 4.75 3.47 -17.03
C PRO A 53 5.15 4.95 -16.98
N LYS A 54 4.51 5.83 -17.77
CA LYS A 54 4.77 7.28 -17.76
C LYS A 54 4.38 7.90 -16.42
N LYS A 55 3.23 7.50 -15.83
CA LYS A 55 2.86 7.90 -14.47
C LYS A 55 3.90 7.44 -13.43
N GLY A 56 4.48 6.25 -13.64
CA GLY A 56 5.55 5.72 -12.81
C GLY A 56 6.81 6.60 -12.77
N LEU A 57 7.09 7.36 -13.84
CA LEU A 57 8.25 8.26 -13.93
C LEU A 57 8.22 9.41 -12.92
N LYS A 58 7.03 9.75 -12.38
CA LYS A 58 6.91 10.71 -11.28
C LYS A 58 7.64 10.23 -10.01
N TYR A 59 7.72 8.92 -9.80
CA TYR A 59 8.23 8.33 -8.56
C TYR A 59 9.57 7.60 -8.72
N ALA A 60 9.87 7.13 -9.94
CA ALA A 60 11.07 6.35 -10.20
C ALA A 60 11.73 6.81 -11.52
N ALA A 61 13.06 6.97 -11.50
CA ALA A 61 13.82 7.45 -12.66
C ALA A 61 13.68 6.56 -13.90
N ILE A 62 13.94 7.10 -15.09
CA ILE A 62 13.84 6.36 -16.36
C ILE A 62 14.77 5.13 -16.41
N GLU A 63 15.87 5.14 -15.66
CA GLU A 63 16.85 4.06 -15.61
C GLU A 63 16.48 2.87 -14.71
N VAL A 64 15.45 3.00 -13.87
CA VAL A 64 15.00 1.87 -13.03
C VAL A 64 14.32 0.78 -13.89
N PRO A 65 14.22 -0.49 -13.45
CA PRO A 65 13.53 -1.51 -14.22
C PRO A 65 12.06 -1.17 -14.51
N SER A 66 11.55 -1.54 -15.68
CA SER A 66 10.15 -1.31 -16.09
C SER A 66 9.13 -1.86 -15.08
N GLY A 67 9.43 -3.00 -14.46
CA GLY A 67 8.60 -3.60 -13.41
C GLY A 67 8.51 -2.78 -12.11
N VAL A 68 9.50 -1.91 -11.82
CA VAL A 68 9.42 -0.96 -10.71
C VAL A 68 8.50 0.19 -11.11
N ARG A 69 8.72 0.78 -12.30
CA ARG A 69 7.86 1.89 -12.80
C ARG A 69 6.39 1.48 -12.92
N GLY A 70 6.13 0.29 -13.45
CA GLY A 70 4.77 -0.24 -13.59
C GLY A 70 4.07 -0.52 -12.26
N ARG A 71 4.81 -0.85 -11.19
CA ARG A 71 4.22 -0.91 -9.85
C ARG A 71 4.02 0.48 -9.26
N MET A 72 4.97 1.38 -9.46
CA MET A 72 4.86 2.76 -8.96
C MET A 72 3.75 3.56 -9.62
N SER A 73 3.32 3.20 -10.84
CA SER A 73 2.15 3.79 -11.46
C SER A 73 0.83 3.46 -10.74
N LEU A 74 0.81 2.35 -9.98
CA LEU A 74 -0.32 1.94 -9.15
C LEU A 74 -0.15 2.38 -7.69
N ILE A 75 1.03 2.13 -7.12
CA ILE A 75 1.31 2.38 -5.70
C ILE A 75 1.53 3.87 -5.43
N GLY A 76 2.24 4.58 -6.30
CA GLY A 76 2.59 5.98 -6.11
C GLY A 76 1.36 6.89 -5.90
N PRO A 77 0.30 6.82 -6.73
CA PRO A 77 -0.93 7.57 -6.51
C PRO A 77 -1.59 7.28 -5.16
N LEU A 78 -1.53 6.03 -4.68
CA LEU A 78 -2.04 5.66 -3.36
C LEU A 78 -1.22 6.32 -2.23
N ILE A 79 0.11 6.37 -2.37
CA ILE A 79 0.97 7.09 -1.42
C ILE A 79 0.64 8.58 -1.43
N ASP A 80 0.42 9.17 -2.60
CA ASP A 80 0.11 10.60 -2.76
C ASP A 80 -1.22 10.99 -2.09
N GLU A 81 -2.23 10.14 -2.12
CA GLU A 81 -3.53 10.42 -1.48
C GLU A 81 -3.60 10.02 0.01
N ALA A 82 -2.59 9.30 0.52
CA ALA A 82 -2.58 8.82 1.91
C ALA A 82 -2.48 9.96 2.93
N GLU A 83 -3.28 9.88 3.99
CA GLU A 83 -3.26 10.80 5.13
C GLU A 83 -2.55 10.21 6.36
N ALA A 84 -2.38 8.88 6.39
CA ALA A 84 -1.61 8.14 7.37
C ALA A 84 -1.11 6.82 6.74
N ALA A 85 -0.16 6.15 7.37
CA ALA A 85 0.33 4.86 6.91
C ALA A 85 0.58 3.85 8.04
N ILE A 86 0.34 2.57 7.76
CA ILE A 86 0.76 1.43 8.59
C ILE A 86 1.75 0.61 7.78
N VAL A 87 2.96 0.45 8.32
CA VAL A 87 4.05 -0.29 7.69
C VAL A 87 4.41 -1.49 8.55
N MET A 88 4.03 -2.68 8.09
CA MET A 88 4.47 -3.92 8.70
C MET A 88 5.85 -4.30 8.15
N VAL A 89 6.83 -4.34 9.05
CA VAL A 89 8.21 -4.72 8.73
C VAL A 89 8.42 -6.20 9.01
N HIS A 90 9.39 -6.80 8.30
CA HIS A 90 9.73 -8.23 8.38
C HIS A 90 8.57 -9.21 8.12
N ALA A 91 7.51 -8.75 7.45
CA ALA A 91 6.43 -9.61 7.02
C ALA A 91 6.93 -10.68 6.03
N PRO A 92 6.49 -11.94 6.16
CA PRO A 92 6.90 -13.01 5.24
C PRO A 92 6.34 -12.76 3.83
N ILE A 93 6.95 -13.39 2.83
CA ILE A 93 6.58 -13.22 1.41
C ILE A 93 5.10 -13.54 1.13
N GLY A 94 4.47 -14.40 1.93
CA GLY A 94 3.06 -14.74 1.82
C GLY A 94 2.09 -13.72 2.42
N PHE A 95 2.55 -12.77 3.26
CA PHE A 95 1.68 -11.77 3.89
C PHE A 95 1.28 -10.64 2.94
N GLY A 96 2.01 -10.50 1.83
CA GLY A 96 1.75 -9.56 0.75
C GLY A 96 2.83 -9.62 -0.33
N CYS A 97 2.59 -9.05 -1.50
CA CYS A 97 3.54 -9.06 -2.62
C CYS A 97 4.74 -8.17 -2.28
N VAL A 98 5.77 -8.78 -1.70
CA VAL A 98 7.09 -8.20 -1.48
C VAL A 98 8.10 -8.62 -2.55
N GLY A 99 7.69 -9.35 -3.59
CA GLY A 99 8.59 -9.97 -4.58
C GLY A 99 9.43 -9.01 -5.43
N CYS A 100 9.25 -7.69 -5.32
CA CYS A 100 10.16 -6.71 -5.90
C CYS A 100 10.68 -5.78 -4.82
N GLU A 101 11.79 -6.19 -4.20
CA GLU A 101 12.37 -5.47 -3.07
C GLU A 101 12.72 -4.01 -3.40
N ARG A 102 13.11 -3.73 -4.66
CA ARG A 102 13.35 -2.35 -5.11
C ARG A 102 12.10 -1.47 -5.07
N THR A 103 10.93 -2.02 -5.37
CA THR A 103 9.66 -1.29 -5.24
C THR A 103 9.29 -1.11 -3.77
N ASN A 104 9.52 -2.13 -2.93
CA ASN A 104 9.27 -2.07 -1.49
C ASN A 104 10.08 -0.96 -0.83
N GLU A 105 11.39 -0.92 -1.10
CA GLU A 105 12.29 0.10 -0.57
C GLU A 105 11.87 1.50 -1.02
N LEU A 106 11.57 1.69 -2.30
CA LEU A 106 11.09 2.96 -2.82
C LEU A 106 9.76 3.38 -2.17
N THR A 107 8.83 2.43 -2.00
CA THR A 107 7.54 2.67 -1.34
C THR A 107 7.73 3.14 0.09
N LYS A 108 8.53 2.40 0.89
CA LYS A 108 8.87 2.76 2.27
C LYS A 108 9.56 4.12 2.35
N TYR A 109 10.48 4.42 1.44
CA TYR A 109 11.16 5.71 1.34
C TYR A 109 10.19 6.87 1.08
N LEU A 110 9.27 6.72 0.12
CA LEU A 110 8.29 7.75 -0.22
C LEU A 110 7.30 8.01 0.92
N ILE A 111 6.86 6.96 1.63
CA ILE A 111 6.01 7.08 2.82
C ILE A 111 6.74 7.88 3.91
N ARG A 112 8.01 7.55 4.20
CA ARG A 112 8.82 8.25 5.21
C ARG A 112 9.08 9.71 4.88
N ARG A 113 9.14 10.07 3.59
CA ARG A 113 9.34 11.45 3.14
C ARG A 113 8.09 12.30 3.23
N LYS A 114 6.92 11.69 3.35
CA LYS A 114 5.66 12.42 3.42
C LYS A 114 5.38 12.79 4.87
N GLU A 115 4.97 14.03 5.10
CA GLU A 115 4.61 14.56 6.41
C GLU A 115 3.24 14.02 6.83
N MET A 116 3.19 12.75 7.23
CA MET A 116 1.99 12.08 7.71
C MET A 116 2.29 11.19 8.92
N PRO A 117 1.30 10.86 9.77
CA PRO A 117 1.45 9.84 10.79
C PRO A 117 1.77 8.47 10.17
N VAL A 118 2.85 7.83 10.63
CA VAL A 118 3.26 6.49 10.18
C VAL A 118 3.47 5.57 11.38
N LEU A 119 2.73 4.47 11.43
CA LEU A 119 2.95 3.39 12.38
C LEU A 119 3.85 2.33 11.74
N ASN A 120 5.07 2.16 12.24
CA ASN A 120 5.91 1.02 11.90
C ASN A 120 5.69 -0.10 12.92
N ILE A 121 5.43 -1.32 12.46
CA ILE A 121 5.11 -2.45 13.33
C ILE A 121 5.79 -3.73 12.86
N GLU A 122 6.36 -4.48 13.80
CA GLU A 122 6.95 -5.78 13.54
C GLU A 122 5.88 -6.83 13.25
N TYR A 123 6.15 -7.69 12.28
CA TYR A 123 5.31 -8.86 12.02
C TYR A 123 5.30 -9.78 13.26
N PRO A 124 4.13 -10.23 13.75
CA PRO A 124 4.07 -11.07 14.95
C PRO A 124 4.53 -12.50 14.67
N GLU A 125 5.35 -13.07 15.56
CA GLU A 125 5.83 -14.46 15.44
C GLU A 125 4.99 -15.46 16.26
N ASN A 126 4.14 -14.97 17.16
CA ASN A 126 3.25 -15.78 17.99
C ASN A 126 1.94 -15.03 18.32
N ASP A 127 1.01 -15.73 18.97
CA ASP A 127 -0.33 -15.21 19.27
C ASP A 127 -0.33 -14.02 20.24
N GLU A 128 0.60 -13.98 21.20
CA GLU A 128 0.70 -12.87 22.14
C GLU A 128 1.19 -11.60 21.44
N ASP A 129 2.20 -11.74 20.57
CA ASP A 129 2.67 -10.65 19.72
C ASP A 129 1.57 -10.17 18.78
N ALA A 130 0.77 -11.09 18.22
CA ALA A 130 -0.34 -10.73 17.35
C ALA A 130 -1.38 -9.86 18.09
N LYS A 131 -1.73 -10.18 19.34
CA LYS A 131 -2.62 -9.35 20.18
C LYS A 131 -2.03 -7.96 20.41
N VAL A 132 -0.72 -7.88 20.68
CA VAL A 132 -0.02 -6.60 20.86
C VAL A 132 -0.03 -5.79 19.56
N VAL A 133 0.20 -6.44 18.41
CA VAL A 133 0.19 -5.81 17.10
C VAL A 133 -1.17 -5.21 16.78
N VAL A 134 -2.24 -5.99 16.94
CA VAL A 134 -3.61 -5.52 16.72
C VAL A 134 -3.96 -4.36 17.65
N LYS A 135 -3.58 -4.44 18.94
CA LYS A 135 -3.83 -3.35 19.89
C LYS A 135 -3.10 -2.06 19.51
N LYS A 136 -1.86 -2.15 19.05
CA LYS A 136 -1.09 -0.97 18.59
C LYS A 136 -1.74 -0.35 17.35
N ILE A 137 -2.18 -1.17 16.40
CA ILE A 137 -2.90 -0.70 15.21
C ILE A 137 -4.21 -0.02 15.59
N ALA A 138 -5.00 -0.65 16.48
CA ALA A 138 -6.25 -0.08 16.98
C ALA A 138 -6.05 1.31 17.59
N LEU A 139 -5.11 1.43 18.54
CA LEU A 139 -4.80 2.71 19.20
C LEU A 139 -4.32 3.78 18.21
N PHE A 140 -3.54 3.38 17.20
CA PHE A 140 -3.11 4.29 16.15
C PHE A 140 -4.30 4.77 15.33
N LEU A 141 -5.17 3.86 14.86
CA LEU A 141 -6.36 4.22 14.06
C LEU A 141 -7.32 5.12 14.85
N GLU A 142 -7.61 4.80 16.12
CA GLU A 142 -8.43 5.64 17.00
C GLU A 142 -7.82 7.04 17.20
N SER A 143 -6.49 7.16 17.19
CA SER A 143 -5.82 8.46 17.31
C SER A 143 -5.98 9.34 16.08
N LEU A 144 -6.31 8.77 14.92
CA LEU A 144 -6.54 9.50 13.66
C LEU A 144 -7.95 10.09 13.55
N GLU A 145 -8.88 9.70 14.45
CA GLU A 145 -10.24 10.25 14.52
C GLU A 145 -10.31 11.60 15.24
N LYS A 146 -9.27 11.96 15.99
CA LYS A 146 -9.14 13.24 16.69
C LYS A 146 -8.40 14.28 15.84
#